data_AF-A0A8T2RVQ8-F1
#
_entry.id   AF-A0A8T2RVQ8-F1
#
_cell.length_a   1.000
_cell.length_b   1.000
_cell.length_c   1.000
_cell.angle_alpha   90.00
_cell.angle_beta   90.00
_cell.angle_gamma   90.00
#
_symmetry.space_group_name_H-M   'P 1'
#
loop_
_entity.id
_entity.type
_entity.pdbx_description
1 polymer ?
#
loop_
_entity_poly.entity_id
_entity_poly.type
_entity_poly.pdbx_seq_one_letter_code
_entity_poly.pdbx_strand_id
1 'polypeptide(L)' 'MTKSEPALRPPCGEEALALLNCVAASSYDSERCIILMSALRSCIEKKKVIKFSLSEGASSKGSS' A
#
# COMPACT_ATOMS: atom_id res chain seq x y z
N MET A 1 15.78 14.63 19.62
CA MET A 1 14.60 13.75 19.51
C MET A 1 13.78 14.22 18.32
N THR A 2 13.95 13.61 17.15
CA THR A 2 13.19 13.98 15.95
C THR A 2 11.75 13.52 16.14
N LYS A 3 10.83 14.47 16.33
CA LYS A 3 9.40 14.19 16.45
C LYS A 3 8.93 13.80 15.06
N SER A 4 8.75 12.51 14.81
CA SER A 4 8.03 12.04 13.62
C SER A 4 6.66 12.72 13.65
N GLU A 5 6.44 13.69 12.77
CA GLU A 5 5.09 14.13 12.42
C GLU A 5 4.23 12.89 12.20
N PRO A 6 2.96 12.86 12.63
CA PRO A 6 2.07 11.77 12.23
C PRO A 6 1.91 11.91 10.73
N ALA A 7 2.77 11.24 9.98
CA ALA A 7 2.63 11.07 8.54
C ALA A 7 1.20 10.60 8.36
N LEU A 8 0.36 11.48 7.80
CA LEU A 8 -1.05 11.18 7.54
C LEU A 8 -1.04 9.91 6.71
N ARG A 9 -1.31 8.78 7.37
CA ARG A 9 -1.26 7.48 6.71
C ARG A 9 -2.29 7.55 5.60
N PRO A 10 -1.89 7.29 4.34
CA PRO A 10 -2.84 7.33 3.24
C PRO A 10 -3.96 6.33 3.54
N PRO A 11 -5.22 6.66 3.20
CA PRO A 11 -6.33 5.75 3.43
C PRO A 11 -6.04 4.40 2.75
N CYS A 12 -6.23 3.30 3.51
CA CYS A 12 -5.98 1.92 3.06
C CYS A 12 -4.51 1.61 2.70
N GLY A 13 -3.56 2.44 3.15
CA GLY A 13 -2.15 2.26 2.85
C GLY A 13 -1.54 0.98 3.43
N GLU A 14 -2.03 0.51 4.57
CA GLU A 14 -1.53 -0.71 5.22
C GLU A 14 -1.97 -1.96 4.46
N GLU A 15 -3.22 -1.98 4.01
CA GLU A 15 -3.80 -3.05 3.20
C GLU A 15 -3.15 -3.10 1.81
N ALA A 16 -2.91 -1.93 1.20
CA ALA A 16 -2.20 -1.85 -0.08
C ALA A 16 -0.76 -2.37 0.06
N LEU A 17 -0.04 -1.94 1.10
CA LEU A 17 1.32 -2.41 1.37
C LEU A 17 1.36 -3.93 1.61
N ALA A 18 0.42 -4.47 2.38
CA ALA A 18 0.34 -5.90 2.64
C ALA A 18 0.11 -6.71 1.35
N LEU A 19 -0.79 -6.26 0.47
CA LEU A 19 -1.01 -6.89 -0.83
C LEU A 19 0.23 -6.83 -1.72
N LEU A 20 0.87 -5.66 -1.83
CA LEU A 20 2.09 -5.48 -2.63
C LEU A 20 3.20 -6.41 -2.14
N ASN A 21 3.40 -6.50 -0.82
CA ASN A 21 4.38 -7.41 -0.23
C ASN A 21 4.03 -8.88 -0.47
N CYS A 22 2.74 -9.24 -0.52
CA CYS A 22 2.31 -10.60 -0.87
C CYS A 22 2.70 -10.96 -2.30
N VAL A 23 2.45 -10.06 -3.26
CA VAL A 23 2.79 -10.26 -4.67
C VAL A 23 4.30 -10.29 -4.90
N ALA A 24 5.06 -9.48 -4.14
CA ALA A 24 6.52 -9.45 -4.20
C ALA A 24 7.20 -10.62 -3.47
N ALA A 25 6.46 -11.43 -2.72
CA ALA A 25 7.03 -12.54 -1.95
C ALA A 25 7.63 -13.60 -2.88
N SER A 26 8.82 -14.11 -2.53
CA SER A 26 9.51 -15.14 -3.32
C SER A 26 8.70 -16.43 -3.46
N SER A 27 7.90 -16.78 -2.44
CA SER A 27 6.94 -17.88 -2.46
C SER A 27 5.54 -17.30 -2.63
N TYR A 28 5.14 -17.09 -3.88
CA TYR A 28 3.84 -16.52 -4.20
C TYR A 28 2.71 -17.47 -3.80
N ASP A 29 1.79 -16.96 -2.98
CA ASP A 29 0.59 -17.68 -2.54
C ASP A 29 -0.65 -16.91 -3.03
N SER A 30 -1.26 -17.42 -4.08
CA SER A 30 -2.38 -16.75 -4.75
C SER A 30 -3.59 -16.58 -3.84
N GLU A 31 -3.93 -17.60 -3.04
CA GLU A 31 -5.10 -17.55 -2.16
C GLU A 31 -4.91 -16.49 -1.06
N ARG A 32 -3.71 -16.45 -0.46
CA ARG A 32 -3.34 -15.43 0.52
C ARG A 32 -3.40 -14.02 -0.07
N CYS A 33 -2.90 -13.82 -1.28
CA CYS A 33 -2.94 -12.50 -1.91
C CYS A 33 -4.38 -12.09 -2.28
N ILE A 34 -5.25 -13.03 -2.66
CA ILE A 34 -6.69 -12.77 -2.90
C ILE A 34 -7.41 -12.32 -1.61
N ILE A 35 -7.06 -12.90 -0.46
CA ILE A 35 -7.60 -12.48 0.84
C ILE A 35 -7.19 -11.02 1.14
N LEU A 36 -5.91 -10.68 0.94
CA LEU A 36 -5.41 -9.31 1.12
C LEU A 36 -6.05 -8.32 0.14
N MET A 37 -6.29 -8.73 -1.10
CA MET A 37 -7.01 -7.92 -2.08
C MET A 37 -8.45 -7.63 -1.64
N SER A 38 -9.14 -8.62 -1.06
CA SER A 38 -10.50 -8.47 -0.54
C SER A 38 -10.53 -7.52 0.67
N ALA A 39 -9.52 -7.57 1.53
CA ALA A 39 -9.36 -6.63 2.65
C ALA A 39 -9.13 -5.19 2.15
N LEU A 40 -8.24 -5.01 1.16
CA LEU A 40 -7.99 -3.71 0.52
C LEU A 40 -9.27 -3.13 -0.09
N ARG A 41 -10.02 -3.93 -0.86
CA ARG A 41 -11.30 -3.52 -1.45
C ARG A 41 -12.28 -3.07 -0.36
N SER A 42 -12.39 -3.85 0.72
CA SER A 42 -13.27 -3.52 1.85
C SER A 42 -12.90 -2.18 2.50
N CYS A 43 -11.61 -1.87 2.62
CA CYS A 43 -11.17 -0.57 3.12
C CYS A 43 -11.56 0.56 2.16
N ILE A 44 -11.31 0.40 0.85
CA ILE A 44 -11.61 1.40 -0.18
C ILE A 44 -13.09 1.77 -0.16
N GLU A 45 -13.97 0.77 -0.08
CA GLU A 45 -15.42 0.97 -0.02
C GLU A 45 -15.82 1.72 1.27
N LYS A 46 -15.26 1.34 2.42
CA LYS A 46 -15.53 2.00 3.72
C LYS A 46 -15.02 3.43 3.78
N LYS A 47 -13.84 3.70 3.21
CA LYS A 47 -13.17 5.01 3.22
C LYS A 47 -13.56 5.89 2.03
N LYS A 48 -14.39 5.39 1.11
CA LYS A 48 -14.84 6.07 -0.11
C LYS A 48 -13.65 6.62 -0.94
N VAL A 49 -12.58 5.84 -1.03
CA VAL A 49 -11.41 6.23 -1.82
C VAL A 49 -11.77 6.15 -3.29
N ILE A 50 -11.69 7.28 -4.00
CA ILE A 50 -12.09 7.36 -5.41
C ILE A 50 -10.92 6.97 -6.33
N LYS A 51 -9.70 7.43 -6.00
CA LYS A 51 -8.51 7.27 -6.84
C LYS A 51 -7.26 7.18 -5.98
N PHE A 52 -6.30 6.40 -6.45
CA PHE A 52 -4.91 6.43 -5.98
C PHE A 52 -4.07 7.04 -7.10
N SER A 53 -3.19 7.96 -6.74
CA SER A 53 -2.18 8.49 -7.65
C SER A 53 -0.82 8.24 -7.03
N LEU A 54 0.13 7.78 -7.83
CA LEU A 54 1.53 7.84 -7.43
C LEU A 54 1.91 9.32 -7.41
N SER A 55 2.50 9.78 -6.31
CA SER A 55 3.11 11.11 -6.32
C SER A 55 4.19 11.10 -7.39
N GLU A 56 4.13 12.02 -8.34
CA GLU A 56 5.22 12.28 -9.27
C GLU A 56 6.38 12.77 -8.40
N GLY A 57 7.30 11.85 -8.09
CA GLY A 57 8.35 12.10 -7.11
C GLY A 57 9.24 13.23 -7.59
N ALA A 58 9.59 14.14 -6.67
CA ALA A 58 10.88 14.78 -6.73
C ALA A 58 11.93 13.67 -6.94
N SER A 59 12.51 13.69 -8.14
CA SER A 59 13.61 12.83 -8.57
C SER A 59 14.67 12.71 -7.49
N SER A 60 15.14 11.50 -7.19
CA SER A 60 16.53 11.11 -7.49
C SER A 60 16.92 9.72 -6.96
N LYS A 61 17.43 8.92 -7.90
CA LYS A 61 18.39 7.82 -7.77
C LYS A 61 17.92 6.50 -7.12
N GLY A 62 17.57 5.58 -8.00
CA GLY A 62 17.92 4.17 -7.80
C GLY A 62 19.43 4.03 -7.71
N SER A 63 19.89 3.31 -6.69
CA SER A 63 21.25 2.82 -6.59
C SER A 63 21.25 1.38 -7.11
N SER A 64 21.78 1.19 -8.31
CA SER A 64 22.44 -0.06 -8.72
C SER A 64 23.92 0.04 -8.38
#